data_AF-A0A0D2LTT3-F1
#
_entry.id   AF-A0A0D2LTT3-F1
#
_cell.length_a   1.000
_cell.length_b   1.000
_cell.length_c   1.000
_cell.angle_alpha   90.00
_cell.angle_beta   90.00
_cell.angle_gamma   90.00
#
_symmetry.space_group_name_H-M   'P 1'
#
loop_
_entity.id
_entity.type
_entity.pdbx_description
1 polymer ?
#
loop_
_entity_poly.entity_id
_entity_poly.type
_entity_poly.pdbx_seq_one_letter_code
_entity_poly.pdbx_strand_id
1 'polypeptide(L)'
;MSRTEQEEKLEVIFSGLESAFKKIDKIKDDVKRQAALKDITSKLRDAKALIKEFEREARTDGMPARELADRKRTLVNELNSYIALKKNYSGTEDARGELLAGVAAQGEGGGAGVEKTNPYDGLTMQELVKEGRKGMQETEATLNRTEKLVEDTLQIGAQ
;
A
#
# COMPACT_ATOMS: atom_id res chain seq x y z
N MET A 1 -12.90 0.69 17.62
CA MET A 1 -11.81 1.64 17.97
C MET A 1 -11.74 2.72 16.90
N SER A 2 -11.41 3.97 17.26
CA SER A 2 -11.25 5.07 16.30
C SER A 2 -9.98 4.90 15.46
N ARG A 3 -10.01 5.42 14.22
CA ARG A 3 -8.82 5.60 13.39
C ARG A 3 -7.88 6.61 14.05
N THR A 4 -6.57 6.46 13.84
CA THR A 4 -5.61 7.49 14.26
C THR A 4 -5.59 8.65 13.27
N GLU A 5 -5.07 9.80 13.69
CA GLU A 5 -4.94 10.97 12.81
C GLU A 5 -4.09 10.66 11.56
N GLN A 6 -3.07 9.82 11.68
CA GLN A 6 -2.23 9.39 10.55
C GLN A 6 -3.02 8.50 9.59
N GLU A 7 -3.89 7.63 10.09
CA GLU A 7 -4.76 6.80 9.24
C GLU A 7 -5.73 7.68 8.43
N GLU A 8 -6.30 8.73 9.05
CA GLU A 8 -7.16 9.70 8.35
C GLU A 8 -6.39 10.50 7.29
N LYS A 9 -5.18 10.99 7.63
CA LYS A 9 -4.31 11.67 6.65
C LYS A 9 -3.91 10.75 5.50
N LEU A 10 -3.64 9.47 5.79
CA LEU A 10 -3.31 8.47 4.78
C LEU A 10 -4.47 8.21 3.83
N GLU A 11 -5.71 8.12 4.34
CA GLU A 11 -6.90 7.95 3.52
C GLU A 11 -7.10 9.12 2.54
N VAL A 12 -6.88 10.36 3.01
CA VAL A 12 -6.92 11.55 2.14
C VAL A 12 -5.84 11.45 1.04
N ILE A 13 -4.63 11.02 1.38
CA ILE A 13 -3.56 10.82 0.39
C ILE A 13 -3.91 9.71 -0.61
N PHE A 14 -4.42 8.57 -0.15
CA PHE A 14 -4.79 7.45 -1.02
C PHE A 14 -5.94 7.82 -1.96
N SER A 15 -6.97 8.52 -1.48
CA SER A 15 -8.04 9.07 -2.33
C SER A 15 -7.50 10.08 -3.36
N GLY A 16 -6.55 10.92 -2.93
CA GLY A 16 -5.83 11.83 -3.81
C GLY A 16 -4.99 11.12 -4.87
N LEU A 17 -4.34 10.01 -4.52
CA LEU A 17 -3.59 9.16 -5.44
C LEU A 17 -4.51 8.47 -6.45
N GLU A 18 -5.61 7.84 -6.00
CA GLU A 18 -6.59 7.21 -6.89
C GLU A 18 -7.11 8.24 -7.92
N SER A 19 -7.41 9.45 -7.46
CA SER A 19 -7.84 10.56 -8.33
C SER A 19 -6.75 11.02 -9.30
N ALA A 20 -5.49 11.08 -8.85
CA ALA A 20 -4.35 11.46 -9.70
C ALA A 20 -4.10 10.42 -10.80
N PHE A 21 -4.14 9.13 -10.46
CA PHE A 21 -4.00 8.05 -11.44
C PHE A 21 -5.15 8.01 -12.45
N LYS A 22 -6.41 8.18 -12.01
CA LYS A 22 -7.55 8.29 -12.95
C LYS A 22 -7.43 9.45 -13.94
N LYS A 23 -6.74 10.52 -13.55
CA LYS A 23 -6.49 11.68 -14.41
C LYS A 23 -5.32 11.44 -15.36
N ILE A 24 -4.30 10.69 -14.93
CA ILE A 24 -3.07 10.52 -15.72
C ILE A 24 -3.33 9.82 -17.06
N ASP A 25 -4.24 8.85 -17.09
CA ASP A 25 -4.69 8.16 -18.31
C ASP A 25 -5.28 9.12 -19.37
N LYS A 26 -5.77 10.29 -18.95
CA LYS A 26 -6.40 11.28 -19.83
C LYS A 26 -5.42 12.35 -20.30
N ILE A 27 -4.22 12.41 -19.72
CA ILE A 27 -3.20 13.41 -20.07
C ILE A 27 -2.42 12.91 -21.29
N LYS A 28 -2.67 13.56 -22.43
CA LYS A 28 -1.96 13.28 -23.69
C LYS A 28 -0.61 14.00 -23.81
N ASP A 29 -0.42 15.06 -23.03
CA ASP A 29 0.78 15.89 -23.03
C ASP A 29 1.86 15.28 -22.14
N ASP A 30 3.01 14.95 -22.74
CA ASP A 30 4.11 14.27 -22.04
C ASP A 30 4.66 15.09 -20.86
N VAL A 31 4.77 16.41 -21.01
CA VAL A 31 5.32 17.29 -19.97
C VAL A 31 4.38 17.33 -18.77
N LYS A 32 3.07 17.45 -19.01
CA LYS A 32 2.03 17.39 -17.96
C LYS A 32 1.94 16.01 -17.33
N ARG A 33 2.13 14.93 -18.10
CA ARG A 33 2.16 13.56 -17.57
C ARG A 33 3.34 13.39 -16.62
N GLN A 34 4.53 13.83 -17.02
CA GLN A 34 5.74 13.78 -16.18
C GLN A 34 5.59 14.64 -14.91
N ALA A 35 4.98 15.82 -15.01
CA ALA A 35 4.66 16.65 -13.84
C ALA A 35 3.69 15.94 -12.88
N ALA A 36 2.65 15.28 -13.40
CA ALA A 36 1.72 14.48 -12.59
C ALA A 36 2.42 13.30 -11.89
N LEU A 37 3.34 12.59 -12.58
CA LEU A 37 4.13 11.52 -11.96
C LEU A 37 5.04 12.02 -10.83
N LYS A 38 5.58 13.24 -10.93
CA LYS A 38 6.36 13.85 -9.86
C LYS A 38 5.51 14.16 -8.63
N ASP A 39 4.31 14.71 -8.83
CA ASP A 39 3.34 14.95 -7.75
C ASP A 39 2.93 13.65 -7.05
N ILE A 40 2.58 12.62 -7.84
CA ILE A 40 2.30 11.26 -7.34
C ILE A 40 3.48 10.72 -6.53
N THR A 41 4.71 10.90 -7.02
CA THR A 41 5.92 10.46 -6.30
C THR A 41 6.08 11.19 -4.97
N SER A 42 5.72 12.48 -4.89
CA SER A 42 5.74 13.21 -3.62
C SER A 42 4.72 12.63 -2.64
N LYS A 43 3.46 12.45 -3.07
CA LYS A 43 2.40 11.87 -2.24
C LYS A 43 2.72 10.46 -1.73
N LEU A 44 3.37 9.63 -2.55
CA LEU A 44 3.83 8.30 -2.13
C LEU A 44 4.91 8.38 -1.03
N ARG A 45 5.80 9.37 -1.07
CA ARG A 45 6.79 9.61 -0.01
C ARG A 45 6.12 10.09 1.27
N ASP A 46 5.15 10.99 1.16
CA ASP A 46 4.40 11.52 2.30
C ASP A 46 3.59 10.40 2.98
N ALA A 47 2.92 9.54 2.21
CA ALA A 47 2.25 8.35 2.73
C ALA A 47 3.23 7.40 3.45
N LYS A 48 4.41 7.16 2.86
CA LYS A 48 5.44 6.32 3.51
C LYS A 48 5.93 6.92 4.84
N ALA A 49 6.02 8.25 4.94
CA ALA A 49 6.37 8.94 6.17
C ALA A 49 5.27 8.80 7.23
N LEU A 50 4.01 9.02 6.84
CA LEU A 50 2.86 8.85 7.74
C LEU A 50 2.71 7.43 8.26
N ILE A 51 3.00 6.39 7.46
CA ILE A 51 2.98 4.99 7.94
C ILE A 51 4.04 4.76 9.03
N LYS A 52 5.21 5.39 8.92
CA LYS A 52 6.26 5.30 9.95
C LYS A 52 5.86 6.06 11.22
N GLU A 53 5.20 7.20 11.06
CA GLU A 53 4.68 8.01 12.16
C GLU A 53 3.56 7.27 12.89
N PHE A 54 2.60 6.70 12.15
CA PHE A 54 1.57 5.80 12.67
C PHE A 54 2.18 4.68 13.51
N GLU A 55 3.19 3.98 12.99
CA GLU A 55 3.84 2.91 13.74
C GLU A 55 4.52 3.41 15.02
N ARG A 56 5.14 4.59 14.97
CA ARG A 56 5.82 5.18 16.12
C ARG A 56 4.81 5.57 17.21
N GLU A 57 3.75 6.28 16.85
CA GLU A 57 2.73 6.75 17.79
C GLU A 57 1.92 5.61 18.37
N ALA A 58 1.48 4.66 17.54
CA ALA A 58 0.76 3.49 18.02
C ALA A 58 1.56 2.68 19.06
N ARG A 59 2.91 2.62 18.94
CA ARG A 59 3.76 2.00 19.97
C ARG A 59 3.82 2.83 21.25
N THR A 60 3.88 4.17 21.13
CA THR A 60 3.90 5.08 22.28
C THR A 60 2.58 5.05 23.04
N ASP A 61 1.46 4.94 22.33
CA ASP A 61 0.11 4.91 22.91
C ASP A 61 -0.29 3.53 23.45
N GLY A 62 0.59 2.53 23.30
CA GLY A 62 0.37 1.19 23.83
C GLY A 62 -0.61 0.34 23.02
N MET A 63 -0.77 0.62 21.71
CA MET A 63 -1.58 -0.21 20.82
C MET A 63 -1.09 -1.67 20.87
N PRO A 64 -2.00 -2.66 21.01
CA PRO A 64 -1.63 -4.07 21.00
C PRO A 64 -0.79 -4.43 19.76
N ALA A 65 0.32 -5.15 19.97
CA ALA A 65 1.29 -5.44 18.90
C ALA A 65 0.66 -6.14 17.68
N ARG A 66 -0.33 -7.01 17.92
CA ARG A 66 -1.09 -7.68 16.85
C ARG A 66 -1.90 -6.68 16.03
N GLU A 67 -2.64 -5.80 16.70
CA GLU A 67 -3.45 -4.78 16.05
C GLU A 67 -2.60 -3.80 15.24
N LEU A 68 -1.49 -3.34 15.81
CA LEU A 68 -0.52 -2.50 15.12
C LEU A 68 0.02 -3.20 13.85
N ALA A 69 0.40 -4.48 13.95
CA ALA A 69 0.90 -5.23 12.83
C ALA A 69 -0.14 -5.37 11.70
N ASP A 70 -1.39 -5.65 12.05
CA ASP A 70 -2.49 -5.83 11.11
C ASP A 70 -2.86 -4.52 10.39
N ARG A 71 -3.01 -3.43 11.15
CA ARG A 71 -3.29 -2.08 10.58
C ARG A 71 -2.13 -1.60 9.71
N LYS A 72 -0.89 -1.70 10.20
CA LYS A 72 0.30 -1.33 9.44
C LYS A 72 0.41 -2.12 8.14
N ARG A 73 0.16 -3.43 8.18
CA ARG A 73 0.19 -4.29 7.00
C ARG A 73 -0.80 -3.80 5.95
N THR A 74 -2.00 -3.42 6.36
CA THR A 74 -3.03 -2.87 5.46
C THR A 74 -2.54 -1.60 4.75
N LEU A 75 -2.05 -0.62 5.53
CA LEU A 75 -1.54 0.65 4.99
C LEU A 75 -0.34 0.43 4.04
N VAL A 76 0.56 -0.49 4.39
CA VAL A 76 1.73 -0.83 3.57
C VAL A 76 1.32 -1.53 2.27
N ASN A 77 0.35 -2.44 2.31
CA ASN A 77 -0.14 -3.12 1.12
C ASN A 77 -0.82 -2.16 0.14
N GLU A 78 -1.61 -1.23 0.67
CA GLU A 78 -2.26 -0.19 -0.14
C GLU A 78 -1.21 0.76 -0.77
N LEU A 79 -0.24 1.23 0.02
CA LEU A 79 0.88 2.03 -0.51
C LEU A 79 1.65 1.28 -1.61
N ASN A 80 1.96 0.00 -1.40
CA ASN A 80 2.69 -0.81 -2.39
C ASN A 80 1.90 -0.98 -3.69
N SER A 81 0.56 -1.08 -3.61
CA SER A 81 -0.31 -1.13 -4.79
C SER A 81 -0.19 0.15 -5.63
N TYR A 82 -0.18 1.33 -4.99
CA TYR A 82 0.04 2.59 -5.69
C TYR A 82 1.48 2.77 -6.20
N ILE A 83 2.48 2.22 -5.52
CA ILE A 83 3.87 2.20 -6.00
C ILE A 83 3.98 1.37 -7.29
N ALA A 84 3.40 0.17 -7.31
CA ALA A 84 3.35 -0.67 -8.51
C ALA A 84 2.62 0.04 -9.65
N LEU A 85 1.49 0.69 -9.34
CA LEU A 85 0.74 1.49 -10.30
C LEU A 85 1.60 2.63 -10.90
N LYS A 86 2.32 3.40 -10.07
CA LYS A 86 3.26 4.43 -10.53
C LYS A 86 4.34 3.87 -11.43
N LYS A 87 4.89 2.70 -11.10
CA LYS A 87 5.89 2.02 -11.93
C LYS A 87 5.31 1.69 -13.30
N ASN A 88 4.07 1.23 -13.42
CA ASN A 88 3.47 0.96 -14.73
C ASN A 88 3.37 2.23 -15.62
N TYR A 89 3.08 3.39 -15.03
CA TYR A 89 3.08 4.67 -15.77
C TYR A 89 4.47 5.24 -16.05
N SER A 90 5.49 4.80 -15.31
CA SER A 90 6.90 5.16 -15.53
C SER A 90 7.61 4.16 -16.45
N GLY A 91 7.12 2.92 -16.48
CA GLY A 91 7.73 1.73 -17.07
C GLY A 91 7.61 1.61 -18.58
N THR A 92 6.87 2.51 -19.24
CA THR A 92 7.11 2.76 -20.67
C THR A 92 8.51 3.34 -20.94
N GLU A 93 9.23 3.84 -19.92
CA GLU A 93 10.64 4.25 -20.04
C GLU A 93 11.62 3.35 -19.26
N ASP A 94 11.22 2.76 -18.11
CA ASP A 94 12.12 1.91 -17.31
C ASP A 94 12.48 0.57 -17.98
N ALA A 95 11.64 0.03 -18.88
CA ALA A 95 11.99 -1.16 -19.66
C ALA A 95 13.27 -0.96 -20.51
N ARG A 96 13.59 0.29 -20.89
CA ARG A 96 14.82 0.64 -21.60
C ARG A 96 16.02 0.79 -20.66
N GLY A 97 15.78 1.13 -19.40
CA GLY A 97 16.80 1.25 -18.35
C GLY A 97 17.20 -0.09 -17.75
N GLU A 98 16.25 -1.00 -17.52
CA GLU A 98 16.53 -2.34 -16.98
C GLU A 98 17.19 -3.26 -18.02
N LEU A 99 16.87 -3.13 -19.32
CA LEU A 99 17.61 -3.81 -20.40
C LEU A 99 19.07 -3.34 -20.52
N LEU A 100 19.38 -2.09 -20.13
CA LEU A 100 20.73 -1.54 -20.18
C LEU A 100 21.52 -1.80 -18.87
N ALA A 101 20.83 -1.84 -17.72
CA ALA A 101 21.43 -2.13 -16.42
C ALA A 101 21.60 -3.64 -16.13
N GLY A 102 20.75 -4.49 -16.72
CA GLY A 102 20.83 -5.96 -16.58
C GLY A 102 22.06 -6.59 -17.23
N VAL A 103 22.78 -5.87 -18.10
CA VAL A 103 24.05 -6.33 -18.70
C VAL A 103 25.27 -5.88 -17.86
N ALA A 104 25.10 -4.92 -16.93
CA ALA A 104 26.22 -4.30 -16.22
C ALA A 104 26.43 -4.77 -14.78
N ALA A 105 25.50 -5.53 -14.18
CA ALA A 105 25.57 -5.92 -12.76
C ALA A 105 25.54 -7.45 -12.57
N GLN A 106 26.35 -8.18 -13.34
CA GLN A 106 26.81 -9.51 -12.92
C GLN A 106 28.15 -9.32 -12.20
N GLY A 107 28.09 -9.14 -10.88
CA GLY A 107 29.28 -8.90 -10.06
C GLY A 107 28.97 -9.01 -8.57
N GLU A 108 28.95 -10.26 -8.10
CA GLU A 108 29.45 -10.72 -6.78
C GLU A 108 29.00 -10.03 -5.49
N GLY A 109 28.37 -10.80 -4.59
CA GLY A 109 28.40 -10.53 -3.14
C GLY A 109 27.15 -10.94 -2.39
N GLY A 110 27.18 -12.14 -1.79
CA GLY A 110 26.03 -12.82 -1.20
C GLY A 110 25.38 -12.17 0.03
N GLY A 111 24.09 -12.47 0.17
CA GLY A 111 23.29 -12.29 1.37
C GLY A 111 21.89 -12.82 1.07
N ALA A 112 21.48 -13.89 1.75
CA ALA A 112 20.21 -14.56 1.57
C ALA A 112 19.03 -13.60 1.85
N GLY A 113 18.58 -12.91 0.81
CA GLY A 113 17.34 -12.15 0.81
C GLY A 113 16.27 -13.02 0.20
N VAL A 114 15.26 -13.41 0.99
CA VAL A 114 13.99 -13.91 0.47
C VAL A 114 13.55 -12.92 -0.61
N GLU A 115 13.57 -13.38 -1.85
CA GLU A 115 13.02 -12.68 -3.00
C GLU A 115 11.56 -12.36 -2.63
N LYS A 116 11.31 -11.12 -2.19
CA LYS A 116 9.95 -10.63 -2.01
C LYS A 116 9.42 -10.40 -3.42
N THR A 117 9.05 -11.49 -4.09
CA THR A 117 8.20 -11.46 -5.26
C THR A 117 7.00 -10.63 -4.87
N ASN A 118 6.93 -9.44 -5.47
CA ASN A 118 5.83 -8.54 -5.25
C ASN A 118 4.58 -9.29 -5.74
N PRO A 119 3.60 -9.64 -4.88
CA PRO A 119 2.46 -10.47 -5.29
C PRO A 119 1.57 -9.76 -6.33
N TYR A 120 1.89 -8.51 -6.63
CA TYR A 120 1.28 -7.64 -7.61
C TYR A 120 2.03 -7.62 -8.96
N ASP A 121 3.20 -8.26 -9.07
CA ASP A 121 3.93 -8.37 -10.35
C ASP A 121 3.16 -9.29 -11.31
N GLY A 122 2.81 -8.75 -12.47
CA GLY A 122 2.07 -9.46 -13.52
C GLY A 122 0.55 -9.28 -13.50
N LEU A 123 -0.02 -8.60 -12.49
CA LEU A 123 -1.45 -8.28 -12.47
C LEU A 123 -1.77 -7.12 -13.42
N THR A 124 -2.90 -7.22 -14.11
CA THR A 124 -3.38 -6.15 -14.98
C THR A 124 -3.90 -4.95 -14.16
N MET A 125 -3.97 -3.78 -14.81
CA MET A 125 -4.47 -2.53 -14.22
C MET A 125 -5.81 -2.67 -13.47
N GLN A 126 -6.75 -3.43 -14.03
CA GLN A 126 -8.06 -3.66 -13.41
C GLN A 126 -7.98 -4.64 -12.23
N GLU A 127 -7.07 -5.61 -12.29
CA GLU A 127 -6.85 -6.57 -11.21
C GLU A 127 -6.16 -5.93 -10.02
N LEU A 128 -5.20 -5.02 -10.21
CA LEU A 128 -4.56 -4.28 -9.11
C LEU A 128 -5.56 -3.44 -8.31
N VAL A 129 -6.44 -2.71 -9.01
CA VAL A 129 -7.49 -1.89 -8.38
C VAL A 129 -8.53 -2.77 -7.70
N LYS A 130 -8.88 -3.91 -8.32
CA LYS A 130 -9.83 -4.87 -7.75
C LYS A 130 -9.27 -5.59 -6.54
N GLU A 131 -8.01 -5.99 -6.56
CA GLU A 131 -7.32 -6.67 -5.45
C GLU A 131 -7.15 -5.71 -4.26
N GLY A 132 -6.79 -4.45 -4.52
CA GLY A 132 -6.77 -3.40 -3.49
C GLY A 132 -8.14 -3.18 -2.84
N ARG A 133 -9.24 -3.25 -3.60
CA ARG A 133 -10.62 -3.17 -3.07
C ARG A 133 -11.07 -4.47 -2.40
N LYS A 134 -10.60 -5.63 -2.84
CA LYS A 134 -10.97 -6.95 -2.31
C LYS A 134 -10.34 -7.21 -0.95
N GLY A 135 -9.08 -6.81 -0.76
CA GLY A 135 -8.41 -6.88 0.54
C GLY A 135 -9.15 -6.10 1.65
N MET A 136 -9.86 -5.03 1.27
CA MET A 136 -10.70 -4.24 2.17
C MET A 136 -11.94 -5.03 2.65
N GLN A 137 -12.66 -5.68 1.72
CA GLN A 137 -13.88 -6.44 2.03
C GLN A 137 -13.61 -7.72 2.84
N GLU A 138 -12.52 -8.43 2.54
CA GLU A 138 -12.16 -9.67 3.26
C GLU A 138 -11.73 -9.40 4.71
N THR A 139 -11.22 -8.20 4.99
CA THR A 139 -10.78 -7.81 6.34
C THR A 139 -11.94 -7.29 7.19
N GLU A 140 -12.89 -6.53 6.62
CA GLU A 140 -14.15 -6.14 7.31
C GLU A 140 -14.97 -7.38 7.71
N ALA A 141 -15.03 -8.40 6.85
CA ALA A 141 -15.73 -9.65 7.15
C ALA A 141 -15.07 -10.44 8.30
N THR A 142 -13.76 -10.33 8.46
CA THR A 142 -13.02 -11.00 9.54
C THR A 142 -13.23 -10.28 10.88
N LEU A 143 -13.22 -8.94 10.88
CA LEU A 143 -13.43 -8.11 12.08
C LEU A 143 -14.79 -8.37 12.72
N ASN A 144 -15.86 -8.39 11.92
CA ASN A 144 -17.22 -8.69 12.37
C ASN A 144 -17.37 -10.13 12.91
N ARG A 145 -16.58 -11.09 12.42
CA ARG A 145 -16.61 -12.47 12.91
C ARG A 145 -15.93 -12.63 14.27
N THR A 146 -14.89 -11.84 14.54
CA THR A 146 -14.19 -11.83 15.85
C THR A 146 -14.97 -11.11 16.95
N GLU A 147 -15.66 -10.00 16.68
CA GLU A 147 -16.54 -9.37 17.68
C GLU A 147 -17.64 -10.34 18.15
N LYS A 148 -18.28 -11.04 17.21
CA LYS A 148 -19.34 -11.99 17.53
C LYS A 148 -18.87 -13.17 18.40
N LEU A 149 -17.64 -13.65 18.20
CA LEU A 149 -17.07 -14.71 19.04
C LEU A 149 -16.79 -14.23 20.47
N VAL A 150 -16.37 -12.98 20.65
CA VAL A 150 -16.14 -12.40 21.99
C VAL A 150 -17.47 -12.24 22.75
N GLU A 151 -18.53 -11.78 22.07
CA GLU A 151 -19.87 -11.71 22.67
C GLU A 151 -20.42 -13.10 23.06
N ASP A 152 -20.28 -14.10 22.18
CA ASP A 152 -20.71 -15.48 22.48
C ASP A 152 -19.93 -16.11 23.65
N THR A 153 -18.67 -15.71 23.87
CA THR A 153 -17.85 -16.26 24.99
C THR A 153 -18.17 -15.58 26.32
N LEU A 154 -18.56 -14.30 26.32
CA LEU A 154 -19.01 -13.57 27.51
C LEU A 154 -20.32 -14.14 28.07
N GLN A 155 -21.19 -14.66 27.20
CA GLN A 155 -22.51 -15.16 27.61
C GLN A 155 -22.48 -16.59 28.18
N ILE A 156 -21.39 -17.35 27.98
CA ILE A 156 -21.19 -18.69 28.54
C ILE A 156 -20.59 -18.64 29.96
N GLY A 157 -19.96 -17.52 30.36
CA GLY A 157 -19.35 -17.34 31.69
C GLY A 157 -20.30 -16.86 32.80
N ALA A 158 -21.60 -16.76 32.54
CA ALA A 158 -22.62 -16.25 33.47
C ALA A 158 -23.66 -17.31 33.88
N GLN A 159 -23.35 -18.61 33.76
CA GLN A 159 -24.13 -19.72 34.34
C GLN A 159 -23.32 -20.47 35.39
#